data_AF-A0A351XQG8-F1
#
_entry.id   AF-A0A351XQG8-F1
#
_cell.length_a   1.000
_cell.length_b   1.000
_cell.length_c   1.000
_cell.angle_alpha   90.00
_cell.angle_beta   90.00
_cell.angle_gamma   90.00
#
_symmetry.space_group_name_H-M   'P 1'
#
loop_
_entity.id
_entity.type
_entity.pdbx_description
1 polymer ?
#
loop_
_entity_poly.entity_id
_entity_poly.type
_entity_poly.pdbx_seq_one_letter_code
_entity_poly.pdbx_strand_id
1 'polypeptide(L)'
;KSCPQGEVHMVDKDFVAVELSNNNAKLNHIDNAQAYLSDAFLSVNKDNYFDQIISNVPAKVGREQLSIILYDAYDALKPGGKITFVTINGLRHFIKDNFKSVFGNYKKLKQGQKYTISQAIK
;
A
#
# COMPACT_ATOMS: atom_id res chain seq x y z
N LYS A 1 11.28 8.97 8.67
CA LYS A 1 12.55 8.23 8.84
C LYS A 1 12.81 7.48 7.54
N SER A 2 14.06 7.40 7.09
CA SER A 2 14.49 6.53 5.99
C SER A 2 14.62 5.09 6.47
N CYS A 3 14.50 4.13 5.56
CA CYS A 3 14.62 2.68 5.83
C CYS A 3 15.77 2.07 5.00
N PRO A 4 17.04 2.47 5.22
CA PRO A 4 18.16 2.02 4.39
C PRO A 4 18.48 0.52 4.55
N GLN A 5 18.06 -0.09 5.65
CA GLN A 5 18.21 -1.54 5.91
C GLN A 5 16.91 -2.32 5.69
N GLY A 6 15.85 -1.66 5.23
CA GLY A 6 14.59 -2.34 4.93
C GLY A 6 14.65 -3.10 3.62
N GLU A 7 13.74 -4.03 3.42
CA GLU A 7 13.48 -4.65 2.12
C GLU A 7 12.21 -4.05 1.54
N VAL A 8 12.27 -3.54 0.30
CA VAL A 8 11.14 -2.86 -0.35
C VAL A 8 10.66 -3.67 -1.55
N HIS A 9 9.41 -4.12 -1.47
CA HIS A 9 8.68 -4.73 -2.57
C HIS A 9 7.77 -3.68 -3.19
N MET A 10 7.95 -3.41 -4.47
CA MET A 10 7.08 -2.55 -5.26
C MET A 10 6.33 -3.40 -6.28
N VAL A 11 5.02 -3.16 -6.40
CA VAL A 11 4.18 -3.93 -7.30
C VAL A 11 3.30 -3.02 -8.13
N ASP A 12 3.18 -3.36 -9.42
CA ASP A 12 2.24 -2.73 -10.34
C ASP A 12 1.82 -3.75 -11.40
N LYS A 13 0.63 -3.58 -11.98
CA LYS A 13 0.17 -4.39 -13.11
C LYS A 13 0.72 -3.93 -14.45
N ASP A 14 1.22 -2.69 -14.50
CA ASP A 14 1.83 -2.10 -15.69
C ASP A 14 3.32 -2.44 -15.73
N PHE A 15 3.74 -3.18 -16.76
CA PHE A 15 5.14 -3.58 -16.93
C PHE A 15 6.07 -2.38 -17.16
N VAL A 16 5.57 -1.28 -17.75
CA VAL A 16 6.33 -0.05 -17.95
C VAL A 16 6.60 0.60 -16.60
N ALA A 17 5.61 0.63 -15.70
CA ALA A 17 5.79 1.17 -14.35
C ALA A 17 6.82 0.35 -13.56
N VAL A 18 6.79 -0.98 -13.69
CA VAL A 18 7.77 -1.89 -13.08
C VAL A 18 9.18 -1.64 -13.61
N GLU A 19 9.34 -1.56 -14.93
CA GLU A 19 10.64 -1.31 -15.56
C GLU A 19 11.22 0.04 -15.13
N LEU A 20 10.42 1.10 -15.20
CA LEU A 20 10.84 2.44 -14.77
C LEU A 20 11.19 2.50 -13.28
N SER A 21 10.44 1.79 -12.43
CA SER A 21 10.73 1.73 -10.99
C SER A 21 12.08 1.06 -10.70
N ASN A 22 12.37 -0.05 -11.38
CA ASN A 22 13.66 -0.73 -11.27
C ASN A 22 14.82 0.12 -11.84
N ASN A 23 14.60 0.83 -12.96
CA ASN A 23 15.59 1.74 -13.52
C ASN A 23 15.88 2.92 -12.58
N ASN A 24 14.84 3.50 -11.97
CA ASN A 24 14.98 4.56 -10.99
C ASN A 24 15.74 4.09 -9.74
N ALA A 25 15.48 2.88 -9.26
CA ALA A 25 16.22 2.29 -8.14
C ALA A 25 17.72 2.20 -8.46
N LYS A 26 18.08 1.69 -9.65
CA LYS A 26 19.48 1.61 -10.13
C LYS A 26 20.14 2.99 -10.23
N LEU A 27 19.46 3.97 -10.83
CA LEU A 27 19.99 5.34 -10.99
C LEU A 27 20.24 6.05 -9.65
N ASN A 28 19.52 5.67 -8.60
CA ASN A 28 19.64 6.25 -7.26
C ASN A 28 20.42 5.37 -6.28
N HIS A 29 21.05 4.28 -6.75
CA HIS A 29 21.79 3.33 -5.90
C HIS A 29 20.95 2.75 -4.75
N ILE A 30 19.69 2.39 -5.04
CA ILE A 30 18.76 1.78 -4.10
C ILE A 30 18.75 0.27 -4.36
N ASP A 31 19.65 -0.45 -3.69
CA ASP A 31 19.82 -1.90 -3.89
C ASP A 31 18.82 -2.74 -3.08
N ASN A 32 18.09 -2.11 -2.16
CA ASN A 32 17.15 -2.77 -1.26
C ASN A 32 15.69 -2.68 -1.72
N ALA A 33 15.45 -2.31 -2.97
CA ALA A 33 14.12 -2.20 -3.56
C ALA A 33 14.00 -3.00 -4.85
N GLN A 34 12.91 -3.75 -4.99
CA GLN A 34 12.62 -4.54 -6.17
C GLN A 34 11.18 -4.28 -6.63
N ALA A 35 11.00 -3.94 -7.91
CA ALA A 35 9.69 -3.89 -8.55
C ALA A 35 9.41 -5.14 -9.38
N TYR A 36 8.19 -5.67 -9.30
CA TYR A 36 7.73 -6.80 -10.12
C TYR A 36 6.25 -6.69 -10.46
N LEU A 37 5.84 -7.43 -11.49
CA LEU A 37 4.45 -7.46 -11.96
C LEU A 37 3.54 -8.16 -10.96
N SER A 38 2.47 -7.47 -10.57
CA SER A 38 1.41 -8.03 -9.72
C SER A 38 0.12 -7.22 -9.90
N ASP A 39 -1.02 -7.92 -9.96
CA ASP A 39 -2.31 -7.28 -9.72
C ASP A 39 -2.55 -7.24 -8.21
N ALA A 40 -2.36 -6.07 -7.60
CA ALA A 40 -2.34 -5.90 -6.15
C ALA A 40 -1.41 -6.92 -5.47
N PHE A 41 -1.95 -7.81 -4.62
CA PHE A 41 -1.18 -8.78 -3.84
C PHE A 41 -0.97 -10.14 -4.53
N LEU A 42 -1.53 -10.34 -5.73
CA LEU A 42 -1.58 -11.64 -6.40
C LEU A 42 -0.19 -12.32 -6.54
N SER A 43 0.84 -11.56 -6.90
CA SER A 43 2.20 -12.08 -7.08
C SER A 43 3.10 -11.87 -5.86
N VAL A 44 2.62 -11.24 -4.79
CA VAL A 44 3.42 -10.91 -3.60
C VAL A 44 3.78 -12.17 -2.81
N ASN A 45 2.89 -13.18 -2.80
CA ASN A 45 3.13 -14.53 -2.25
C ASN A 45 3.79 -14.54 -0.85
N LYS A 46 3.38 -13.63 0.04
CA LYS A 46 3.97 -13.43 1.37
C LYS A 46 2.91 -13.07 2.39
N ASP A 47 2.70 -13.97 3.35
CA ASP A 47 1.83 -13.75 4.51
C ASP A 47 2.66 -13.41 5.75
N ASN A 48 2.14 -12.53 6.61
CA ASN A 48 2.80 -12.09 7.84
C ASN A 48 4.27 -11.66 7.65
N TYR A 49 4.56 -10.94 6.58
CA TYR A 49 5.92 -10.59 6.19
C TYR A 49 6.23 -9.10 6.38
N PHE A 50 5.30 -8.22 6.01
CA PHE A 50 5.58 -6.79 5.93
C PHE A 50 5.31 -6.09 7.26
N ASP A 51 6.22 -5.19 7.62
CA ASP A 51 6.02 -4.26 8.74
C ASP A 51 5.21 -3.02 8.30
N GLN A 52 5.25 -2.68 7.01
CA GLN A 52 4.58 -1.53 6.41
C GLN A 52 4.04 -1.85 5.01
N ILE A 53 2.83 -1.42 4.72
CA ILE A 53 2.24 -1.37 3.38
C ILE A 53 1.82 0.07 3.10
N ILE A 54 2.22 0.59 1.93
CA ILE A 54 1.94 1.98 1.54
C ILE A 54 1.39 1.97 0.13
N SER A 55 0.27 2.66 -0.10
CA SER A 55 -0.31 2.76 -1.44
C SER A 55 -0.93 4.14 -1.70
N ASN A 56 -0.68 4.66 -2.90
CA ASN A 56 -1.42 5.76 -3.48
C ASN A 56 -2.57 5.18 -4.31
N VAL A 57 -3.69 4.90 -3.66
CA VAL A 57 -4.77 4.11 -4.26
C VAL A 57 -5.47 4.90 -5.37
N PRO A 58 -5.66 4.33 -6.58
CA PRO A 58 -6.32 5.02 -7.67
C PRO A 58 -7.77 5.39 -7.35
N ALA A 59 -8.22 6.56 -7.80
CA ALA A 59 -9.57 7.06 -7.52
C ALA A 59 -10.71 6.26 -8.18
N LYS A 60 -10.40 5.43 -9.18
CA LYS A 60 -11.35 4.67 -9.99
C LYS A 60 -11.35 3.16 -9.70
N VAL A 61 -10.75 2.72 -8.60
CA VAL A 61 -10.83 1.30 -8.18
C VAL A 61 -12.26 1.01 -7.70
N GLY A 62 -12.84 -0.10 -8.17
CA GLY A 62 -14.13 -0.57 -7.69
C GLY A 62 -14.10 -0.83 -6.19
N ARG A 63 -15.20 -0.53 -5.47
CA ARG A 63 -15.25 -0.65 -4.01
C ARG A 63 -14.90 -2.08 -3.54
N GLU A 64 -15.42 -3.08 -4.24
CA GLU A 64 -15.15 -4.50 -3.94
C GLU A 64 -13.65 -4.84 -4.09
N GLN A 65 -13.03 -4.41 -5.19
CA GLN A 65 -11.60 -4.62 -5.40
C GLN A 65 -10.77 -3.97 -4.29
N LEU A 66 -11.14 -2.76 -3.86
CA LEU A 66 -10.44 -2.11 -2.75
C LEU A 66 -10.62 -2.84 -1.42
N SER A 67 -11.79 -3.43 -1.16
CA SER A 67 -11.99 -4.28 0.02
C SER A 67 -11.12 -5.54 -0.05
N ILE A 68 -11.03 -6.21 -1.20
CA ILE A 68 -10.16 -7.39 -1.41
C ILE A 68 -8.70 -7.03 -1.11
N ILE A 69 -8.20 -5.93 -1.69
CA ILE A 69 -6.85 -5.42 -1.45
C ILE A 69 -6.57 -5.22 0.05
N LEU A 70 -7.57 -4.81 0.83
CA LEU A 70 -7.39 -4.60 2.27
C LEU A 70 -7.31 -5.90 3.06
N TYR A 71 -8.04 -6.94 2.66
CA TYR A 71 -7.91 -8.26 3.28
C TYR A 71 -6.55 -8.89 2.95
N ASP A 72 -6.13 -8.88 1.68
CA ASP A 72 -4.82 -9.40 1.28
C ASP A 72 -3.69 -8.63 1.97
N ALA A 73 -3.82 -7.30 2.10
CA ALA A 73 -2.87 -6.49 2.83
C ALA A 73 -2.86 -6.80 4.33
N TYR A 74 -4.01 -7.11 4.93
CA TYR A 74 -4.08 -7.57 6.31
C TYR A 74 -3.29 -8.88 6.45
N ASP A 75 -3.50 -9.87 5.59
CA ASP A 75 -2.80 -11.15 5.66
C ASP A 75 -1.29 -11.01 5.46
N ALA A 76 -0.87 -10.14 4.54
CA ALA A 76 0.53 -9.86 4.27
C ALA A 76 1.27 -9.12 5.41
N LEU A 77 0.56 -8.39 6.28
CA LEU A 77 1.16 -7.68 7.41
C LEU A 77 1.48 -8.60 8.58
N LYS A 78 2.59 -8.33 9.28
CA LYS A 78 2.85 -8.87 10.62
C LYS A 78 1.91 -8.25 11.66
N PRO A 79 1.67 -8.91 12.81
CA PRO A 79 1.06 -8.26 13.97
C PRO A 79 1.80 -6.98 14.34
N GLY A 80 1.09 -5.86 14.51
CA GLY A 80 1.66 -4.53 14.72
C GLY A 80 2.13 -3.81 13.44
N GLY A 81 2.08 -4.48 12.30
CA GLY A 81 2.34 -3.91 10.98
C GLY A 81 1.29 -2.87 10.60
N LYS A 82 1.64 -1.93 9.72
CA LYS A 82 0.77 -0.78 9.40
C LYS A 82 0.50 -0.67 7.91
N ILE A 83 -0.73 -0.31 7.58
CA ILE A 83 -1.12 0.08 6.23
C ILE A 83 -1.36 1.58 6.18
N THR A 84 -0.81 2.26 5.17
CA THR A 84 -0.99 3.70 4.97
C THR A 84 -1.42 4.00 3.55
N PHE A 85 -2.63 4.54 3.41
CA PHE A 85 -3.22 4.90 2.13
C PHE A 85 -3.30 6.41 1.95
N VAL A 86 -2.99 6.85 0.73
CA VAL A 86 -3.32 8.19 0.24
C VAL A 86 -4.47 8.05 -0.74
N THR A 87 -5.57 8.77 -0.49
CA THR A 87 -6.74 8.78 -1.38
C THR A 87 -7.25 10.20 -1.59
N ILE A 88 -8.02 10.43 -2.67
CA ILE A 88 -8.79 11.67 -2.80
C ILE A 88 -9.80 11.82 -1.65
N ASN A 89 -10.13 13.06 -1.30
CA ASN A 89 -11.03 13.37 -0.19
C ASN A 89 -12.43 12.74 -0.33
N GLY A 90 -12.89 12.49 -1.55
CA GLY A 90 -14.17 11.80 -1.81
C GLY A 90 -14.22 10.36 -1.32
N LEU A 91 -13.08 9.67 -1.21
CA LEU A 91 -12.99 8.28 -0.75
C LEU A 91 -12.74 8.14 0.75
N ARG A 92 -12.55 9.24 1.49
CA ARG A 92 -12.09 9.19 2.89
C ARG A 92 -13.00 8.40 3.83
N HIS A 93 -14.32 8.50 3.65
CA HIS A 93 -15.28 7.78 4.49
C HIS A 93 -15.29 6.29 4.15
N PHE A 94 -15.24 5.96 2.86
CA PHE A 94 -15.12 4.58 2.41
C PHE A 94 -13.87 3.89 3.00
N ILE A 95 -12.71 4.55 2.93
CA ILE A 95 -11.47 4.03 3.53
C ILE A 95 -11.60 3.88 5.04
N LYS A 96 -12.19 4.87 5.72
CA LYS A 96 -12.40 4.81 7.17
C LYS A 96 -13.25 3.60 7.57
N ASP A 97 -14.35 3.36 6.88
CA ASP A 97 -15.27 2.27 7.21
C ASP A 97 -14.64 0.91 6.90
N ASN A 98 -13.94 0.78 5.77
CA ASN A 98 -13.23 -0.46 5.43
C ASN A 98 -12.05 -0.74 6.38
N PHE A 99 -11.26 0.27 6.76
CA PHE A 99 -10.19 0.09 7.74
C PHE A 99 -10.75 -0.39 9.09
N LYS A 100 -11.86 0.19 9.54
CA LYS A 100 -12.54 -0.29 10.75
C LYS A 100 -13.07 -1.72 10.60
N SER A 101 -13.60 -2.09 9.43
CA SER A 101 -14.13 -3.43 9.19
C SER A 101 -13.03 -4.50 9.15
N VAL A 102 -11.91 -4.21 8.50
CA VAL A 102 -10.83 -5.20 8.26
C VAL A 102 -9.81 -5.20 9.40
N PHE A 103 -9.38 -4.02 9.87
CA PHE A 103 -8.33 -3.88 10.87
C PHE A 103 -8.88 -3.60 12.29
N GLY A 104 -10.18 -3.33 12.43
CA GLY A 104 -10.77 -2.92 13.71
C GLY A 104 -10.41 -1.50 14.15
N ASN A 105 -9.54 -0.79 13.41
CA ASN A 105 -9.06 0.53 13.77
C ASN A 105 -8.86 1.44 12.56
N TYR A 106 -8.79 2.74 12.81
CA TYR A 106 -8.55 3.76 11.80
C TYR A 106 -7.91 5.00 12.42
N LYS A 107 -6.89 5.53 11.76
CA LYS A 107 -6.26 6.80 12.10
C LYS A 107 -6.15 7.69 10.86
N LYS A 108 -6.70 8.90 10.94
CA LYS A 108 -6.45 9.95 9.95
C LYS A 108 -5.12 10.62 10.26
N LEU A 109 -4.11 10.42 9.43
CA LEU A 109 -2.78 11.01 9.63
C LEU A 109 -2.74 12.48 9.18
N LYS A 110 -3.34 12.78 8.02
CA LYS A 110 -3.39 14.13 7.46
C LYS A 110 -4.56 14.27 6.50
N GLN A 111 -5.08 15.49 6.36
CA GLN A 111 -6.05 15.83 5.33
C GLN A 111 -5.68 17.19 4.73
N GLY A 112 -5.43 17.21 3.43
CA GLY A 112 -5.23 18.44 2.65
C GLY A 112 -6.49 18.83 1.87
N GLN A 113 -6.36 19.80 0.98
CA GLN A 113 -7.48 20.27 0.15
C GLN A 113 -8.05 19.18 -0.77
N LYS A 114 -7.18 18.32 -1.35
CA LYS A 114 -7.56 17.30 -2.33
C LYS A 114 -7.47 15.86 -1.81
N TYR A 115 -6.55 15.59 -0.87
CA TYR A 115 -6.20 14.23 -0.46
C TYR A 115 -6.25 14.02 1.05
N THR A 116 -6.53 12.79 1.46
CA THR A 116 -6.50 12.32 2.85
C THR A 116 -5.50 11.17 2.96
N ILE A 117 -4.70 11.20 4.02
CA ILE A 117 -3.80 10.11 4.42
C ILE A 117 -4.44 9.36 5.58
N SER A 118 -4.72 8.08 5.37
CA SER A 118 -5.36 7.18 6.33
C SER A 118 -4.40 6.05 6.70
N GLN A 119 -4.44 5.62 7.95
CA GLN A 119 -3.63 4.51 8.46
C GLN A 119 -4.47 3.55 9.30
N ALA A 120 -4.12 2.26 9.26
CA ALA A 120 -4.57 1.25 10.21
C ALA A 120 -3.38 0.34 10.60
N ILE A 121 -3.57 -0.42 11.68
CA ILE A 121 -2.58 -1.34 12.26
C ILE A 121 -3.20 -2.74 12.32
N LYS A 122 -2.45 -3.79 11.98
CA LYS A 122 -2.86 -5.19 12.21
C LYS A 122 -2.70 -5.58 13.67
#